data_AF-A0A8B7BXM9-F1
#
_entry.id   AF-A0A8B7BXM9-F1
#
_cell.length_a   1.000
_cell.length_b   1.000
_cell.length_c   1.000
_cell.angle_alpha   90.00
_cell.angle_beta   90.00
_cell.angle_gamma   90.00
#
_symmetry.space_group_name_H-M   'P 1'
#
loop_
_entity.id
_entity.type
_entity.pdbx_description
1 polymer ?
#
loop_
_entity_poly.entity_id
_entity_poly.type
_entity_poly.pdbx_seq_one_letter_code
_entity_poly.pdbx_strand_id
1 'polypeptide(L)'
;MEGPSDDRDPELSSIENPILPNGDARPGDALLSELESLRNSYNELQPRCMALEETQADLRARNFDLSQALEEVSGERDSFRIKLLEAEDSAKEQEEANLRERLELGCAIEVSRARVSELLEERSKRDGALSGILDSILMAKECLKRIGERICEKKLEESPEEKSNLEDALEVSMLETKSMLKLGTTVESKFLEYEEKIRKEKKDLGNSIVSLTEENRDIGNLLRIALMEKEAVEKSLNKLRGSAEQKKGVILQIAEKGLQKVGFGFMMGGTGGDSQTDQITSSNASMKSDGSECDEEVISLTSTVETIMKNLRREITELRRTLDESRSDNEHLQTLVDKQAQNLTESQLYIKDLEERVNMLAHSVEELMTEIKEAGEEVARWREACELEVEAGKAAIEEREKEVHLLREELERTKAELNAANNKLKLKEKLAATAMAAQAAAEVTLRLADSRSAGFRERIEELTRQLEEEADRGRRERSGSRRRVRHICWPWPAFRVAPSARAASQGRVRSRRMLPEMEALLHFRI
;
A
#
# COMPACT_ATOMS: atom_id res chain seq x y z
N MET A 1 -26.91 -36.89 -56.19
CA MET A 1 -26.08 -36.44 -57.33
C MET A 1 -25.72 -37.68 -58.11
N GLU A 2 -26.17 -37.69 -59.37
CA GLU A 2 -25.56 -38.37 -60.53
C GLU A 2 -25.22 -39.87 -60.42
N GLY A 3 -26.06 -40.71 -61.05
CA GLY A 3 -25.54 -41.68 -62.03
C GLY A 3 -25.08 -40.92 -63.30
N PRO A 4 -24.48 -41.53 -64.34
CA PRO A 4 -24.73 -42.85 -64.94
C PRO A 4 -23.39 -43.60 -65.22
N SER A 5 -23.19 -44.68 -65.97
CA SER A 5 -23.61 -45.11 -67.32
C SER A 5 -23.09 -46.56 -67.47
N ASP A 6 -23.83 -47.57 -67.88
CA ASP A 6 -24.28 -47.85 -69.26
C ASP A 6 -23.14 -47.76 -70.29
N ASP A 7 -22.72 -48.91 -70.85
CA ASP A 7 -22.60 -49.12 -72.30
C ASP A 7 -21.88 -50.41 -72.72
N ARG A 8 -22.50 -51.05 -73.72
CA ARG A 8 -21.93 -51.80 -74.85
C ARG A 8 -21.71 -53.32 -74.75
N ASP A 9 -22.77 -54.04 -75.10
CA ASP A 9 -22.70 -54.97 -76.25
C ASP A 9 -22.56 -54.14 -77.55
N PRO A 10 -21.84 -54.55 -78.62
CA PRO A 10 -22.49 -55.40 -79.62
C PRO A 10 -21.60 -56.26 -80.57
N GLU A 11 -22.26 -57.26 -81.17
CA GLU A 11 -22.26 -57.64 -82.60
C GLU A 11 -21.06 -58.28 -83.35
N LEU A 12 -21.35 -59.51 -83.82
CA LEU A 12 -21.39 -59.98 -85.23
C LEU A 12 -20.11 -60.21 -86.08
N SER A 13 -20.07 -61.45 -86.60
CA SER A 13 -19.64 -61.86 -87.96
C SER A 13 -18.11 -61.89 -88.21
N SER A 14 -17.50 -62.82 -88.97
CA SER A 14 -17.97 -63.57 -90.12
C SER A 14 -17.22 -64.90 -90.31
N ILE A 15 -17.99 -65.87 -90.78
CA ILE A 15 -17.71 -67.00 -91.69
C ILE A 15 -16.32 -67.01 -92.37
N GLU A 16 -15.60 -68.13 -92.23
CA GLU A 16 -14.86 -68.76 -93.33
C GLU A 16 -14.69 -70.28 -93.05
N ASN A 17 -15.47 -71.10 -93.75
CA ASN A 17 -15.02 -72.43 -94.21
C ASN A 17 -14.00 -72.17 -95.34
N PRO A 18 -12.99 -73.02 -95.67
CA PRO A 18 -13.04 -74.49 -95.67
C PRO A 18 -11.69 -75.20 -95.35
N ILE A 19 -11.71 -76.53 -95.31
CA ILE A 19 -10.85 -77.47 -96.07
C ILE A 19 -10.92 -78.81 -95.34
N LEU A 20 -11.69 -79.75 -95.92
CA LEU A 20 -11.46 -81.18 -95.74
C LEU A 20 -10.17 -81.55 -96.46
N PRO A 21 -9.20 -82.22 -95.81
CA PRO A 21 -8.38 -83.20 -96.48
C PRO A 21 -8.93 -84.58 -96.13
N ASN A 22 -9.46 -85.22 -97.17
CA ASN A 22 -9.50 -86.66 -97.28
C ASN A 22 -8.14 -87.24 -96.86
N GLY A 23 -8.15 -88.19 -95.93
CA GLY A 23 -6.95 -88.90 -95.53
C GLY A 23 -7.26 -89.86 -94.41
N ASP A 24 -7.36 -91.14 -94.77
CA ASP A 24 -7.55 -92.28 -93.90
C ASP A 24 -6.78 -92.18 -92.57
N ALA A 25 -7.47 -91.85 -91.49
CA ALA A 25 -7.02 -92.06 -90.13
C ALA A 25 -8.21 -92.49 -89.28
N ARG A 26 -8.04 -93.57 -88.51
CA ARG A 26 -9.11 -94.23 -87.77
C ARG A 26 -9.72 -93.25 -86.75
N PRO A 27 -11.05 -93.24 -86.54
CA PRO A 27 -11.73 -92.37 -85.57
C PRO A 27 -11.24 -92.48 -84.11
N GLY A 28 -10.44 -93.49 -83.79
CA GLY A 28 -9.90 -93.71 -82.44
C GLY A 28 -8.67 -92.87 -82.09
N ASP A 29 -7.81 -92.52 -83.05
CA ASP A 29 -6.50 -91.90 -82.72
C ASP A 29 -6.62 -90.39 -82.46
N ALA A 30 -7.55 -89.70 -83.12
CA ALA A 30 -7.84 -88.28 -82.86
C ALA A 30 -8.48 -88.07 -81.47
N LEU A 31 -9.42 -88.95 -81.08
CA LEU A 31 -10.05 -88.92 -79.77
C LEU A 31 -9.09 -89.26 -78.64
N LEU A 32 -8.15 -90.19 -78.87
CA LEU A 32 -7.10 -90.49 -77.89
C LEU A 32 -6.14 -89.31 -77.71
N SER A 33 -5.73 -88.64 -78.79
CA SER A 33 -4.89 -87.45 -78.70
C SER A 33 -5.60 -86.27 -78.02
N GLU A 34 -6.91 -86.09 -78.23
CA GLU A 34 -7.70 -85.09 -77.51
C GLU A 34 -7.84 -85.42 -76.02
N LEU A 35 -8.09 -86.68 -75.66
CA LEU A 35 -8.16 -87.13 -74.26
C LEU A 35 -6.82 -86.97 -73.54
N GLU A 36 -5.72 -87.26 -74.22
CA GLU A 36 -4.37 -87.12 -73.66
C GLU A 36 -3.97 -85.64 -73.52
N SER A 37 -4.37 -84.78 -74.47
CA SER A 37 -4.28 -83.32 -74.36
C SER A 37 -5.09 -82.77 -73.19
N LEU A 38 -6.33 -83.24 -73.02
CA LEU A 38 -7.21 -82.83 -71.93
C LEU A 38 -6.69 -83.30 -70.56
N ARG A 39 -6.09 -84.49 -70.50
CA ARG A 39 -5.42 -85.02 -69.30
C ARG A 39 -4.18 -84.20 -68.94
N ASN A 40 -3.38 -83.81 -69.93
CA ASN A 40 -2.20 -82.96 -69.70
C ASN A 40 -2.61 -81.55 -69.24
N SER A 41 -3.65 -80.98 -69.86
CA SER A 41 -4.29 -79.72 -69.43
C SER A 41 -4.80 -79.81 -67.98
N TYR A 42 -5.50 -80.87 -67.63
CA TYR A 42 -5.97 -81.11 -66.26
C TYR A 42 -4.82 -81.24 -65.26
N ASN A 43 -3.78 -82.00 -65.61
CA ASN A 43 -2.58 -82.16 -64.79
C ASN A 43 -1.80 -80.84 -64.62
N GLU A 44 -1.85 -79.92 -65.59
CA GLU A 44 -1.25 -78.58 -65.50
C GLU A 44 -2.13 -77.59 -64.72
N LEU A 45 -3.46 -77.70 -64.83
CA LEU A 45 -4.43 -76.85 -64.12
C LEU A 45 -4.57 -77.21 -62.65
N GLN A 46 -4.47 -78.49 -62.29
CA GLN A 46 -4.61 -78.97 -60.91
C GLN A 46 -3.67 -78.25 -59.92
N PRO A 47 -2.35 -78.13 -60.14
CA PRO A 47 -1.48 -77.38 -59.23
C PRO A 47 -1.78 -75.87 -59.23
N ARG A 48 -2.28 -75.30 -60.33
CA ARG A 48 -2.73 -73.89 -60.37
C ARG A 48 -3.99 -73.66 -59.54
N CYS A 49 -4.95 -74.59 -59.58
CA CYS A 49 -6.14 -74.54 -58.73
C CYS A 49 -5.75 -74.64 -57.24
N MET A 50 -4.86 -75.57 -56.88
CA MET A 50 -4.34 -75.68 -55.51
C MET A 50 -3.64 -74.39 -55.05
N ALA A 51 -2.80 -73.79 -55.90
CA ALA A 51 -2.13 -72.51 -55.59
C ALA A 51 -3.13 -71.34 -55.46
N LEU A 52 -4.19 -71.32 -56.28
CA LEU A 52 -5.27 -70.34 -56.14
C LEU A 52 -6.08 -70.53 -54.86
N GLU A 53 -6.34 -71.77 -54.44
CA GLU A 53 -7.01 -72.07 -53.17
C GLU A 53 -6.15 -71.67 -51.97
N GLU A 54 -4.84 -71.93 -52.01
CA GLU A 54 -3.88 -71.52 -50.98
C GLU A 54 -3.78 -69.99 -50.89
N THR A 55 -3.64 -69.29 -52.01
CA THR A 55 -3.65 -67.81 -52.02
C THR A 55 -5.00 -67.25 -51.56
N GLN A 56 -6.12 -67.90 -51.86
CA GLN A 56 -7.44 -67.49 -51.38
C GLN A 56 -7.57 -67.70 -49.86
N ALA A 57 -7.01 -68.79 -49.31
CA ALA A 57 -6.95 -69.02 -47.87
C ALA A 57 -6.08 -67.96 -47.16
N ASP A 58 -4.90 -67.65 -47.71
CA ASP A 58 -4.01 -66.60 -47.19
C ASP A 58 -4.67 -65.22 -47.22
N LEU A 59 -5.40 -64.89 -48.29
CA LEU A 59 -6.14 -63.64 -48.40
C LEU A 59 -7.27 -63.57 -47.37
N ARG A 60 -7.96 -64.69 -47.09
CA ARG A 60 -8.98 -64.75 -46.03
C ARG A 60 -8.37 -64.53 -44.64
N ALA A 61 -7.23 -65.17 -44.35
CA ALA A 61 -6.52 -64.99 -43.09
C ALA A 61 -6.11 -63.52 -42.90
N ARG A 62 -5.49 -62.91 -43.92
CA ARG A 62 -5.11 -61.49 -43.88
C ARG A 62 -6.31 -60.57 -43.71
N ASN A 63 -7.45 -60.87 -44.34
CA ASN A 63 -8.66 -60.06 -44.21
C ASN A 63 -9.25 -60.17 -42.79
N PHE A 64 -9.18 -61.35 -42.18
CA PHE A 64 -9.54 -61.54 -40.78
C PHE A 64 -8.63 -60.73 -39.85
N ASP A 65 -7.31 -60.84 -40.01
CA ASP A 65 -6.34 -60.08 -39.20
C ASP A 65 -6.53 -58.56 -39.34
N LEU A 66 -6.79 -58.07 -40.56
CA LEU A 66 -7.09 -56.66 -40.81
C LEU A 66 -8.42 -56.22 -40.17
N SER A 67 -9.43 -57.07 -40.19
CA SER A 67 -10.72 -56.78 -39.56
C SER A 67 -10.58 -56.69 -38.04
N GLN A 68 -9.81 -57.61 -37.44
CA GLN A 68 -9.50 -57.58 -36.02
C GLN A 68 -8.73 -56.31 -35.65
N ALA A 69 -7.67 -55.98 -36.39
CA ALA A 69 -6.90 -54.76 -36.15
C ALA A 69 -7.76 -53.48 -36.31
N LEU A 70 -8.70 -53.46 -37.27
CA LEU A 70 -9.62 -52.34 -37.45
C LEU A 70 -10.55 -52.17 -36.25
N GLU A 71 -11.05 -53.27 -35.67
CA GLU A 71 -11.91 -53.24 -34.50
C GLU A 71 -11.16 -52.79 -33.24
N GLU A 72 -9.93 -53.25 -33.05
CA GLU A 72 -9.04 -52.79 -31.98
C GLU A 72 -8.77 -51.27 -32.09
N VAL A 73 -8.38 -50.79 -33.27
CA VAL A 73 -8.16 -49.35 -33.51
C VAL A 73 -9.44 -48.54 -33.34
N SER A 74 -10.61 -49.09 -33.72
CA SER A 74 -11.90 -48.43 -33.48
C SER A 74 -12.21 -48.33 -31.99
N GLY A 75 -11.97 -49.39 -31.22
CA GLY A 75 -12.15 -49.40 -29.77
C GLY A 75 -11.22 -48.41 -29.07
N GLU A 76 -9.95 -48.35 -29.47
CA GLU A 76 -8.99 -47.36 -28.97
C GLU A 76 -9.44 -45.94 -29.30
N ARG A 77 -9.85 -45.67 -30.55
CA ARG A 77 -10.36 -44.36 -30.96
C ARG A 77 -11.55 -43.93 -30.12
N ASP A 78 -12.51 -44.83 -29.88
CA ASP A 78 -13.70 -44.52 -29.10
C ASP A 78 -13.35 -44.31 -27.62
N SER A 79 -12.39 -45.07 -27.08
CA SER A 79 -11.83 -44.82 -25.73
C SER A 79 -11.14 -43.46 -25.62
N PHE A 80 -10.32 -43.07 -26.60
CA PHE A 80 -9.71 -41.74 -26.64
C PHE A 80 -10.74 -40.63 -26.75
N ARG A 81 -11.81 -40.86 -27.51
CA ARG A 81 -12.91 -39.89 -27.64
C ARG A 81 -13.62 -39.65 -26.31
N ILE A 82 -13.86 -40.69 -25.53
CA ILE A 82 -14.43 -40.58 -24.17
C ILE A 82 -13.48 -39.80 -23.27
N LYS A 83 -12.20 -40.18 -23.21
CA LYS A 83 -11.19 -39.49 -22.38
C LYS A 83 -11.04 -38.01 -22.75
N LEU A 84 -11.16 -37.68 -24.04
CA LEU A 84 -11.10 -36.30 -24.51
C LEU A 84 -12.31 -35.48 -24.06
N LEU A 85 -13.52 -36.07 -24.09
CA LEU A 85 -14.72 -35.43 -23.55
C LEU A 85 -14.63 -35.23 -22.04
N GLU A 86 -14.19 -36.25 -21.29
CA GLU A 86 -13.99 -36.13 -19.84
C GLU A 86 -12.97 -35.05 -19.48
N ALA A 87 -11.87 -34.96 -20.22
CA ALA A 87 -10.88 -33.90 -20.04
C ALA A 87 -11.41 -32.51 -20.40
N GLU A 88 -12.24 -32.41 -21.45
CA GLU A 88 -12.89 -31.15 -21.83
C GLU A 88 -13.89 -30.68 -20.76
N ASP A 89 -14.70 -31.59 -20.23
CA ASP A 89 -15.65 -31.28 -19.17
C ASP A 89 -14.93 -30.90 -17.86
N SER A 90 -13.88 -31.63 -17.48
CA SER A 90 -13.05 -31.28 -16.32
C SER A 90 -12.36 -29.92 -16.49
N ALA A 91 -11.89 -29.58 -17.70
CA ALA A 91 -11.31 -28.27 -17.98
C ALA A 91 -12.35 -27.14 -17.85
N LYS A 92 -13.58 -27.36 -18.33
CA LYS A 92 -14.68 -26.40 -18.18
C LYS A 92 -15.06 -26.20 -16.71
N GLU A 93 -15.18 -27.27 -15.94
CA GLU A 93 -15.48 -27.18 -14.51
C GLU A 93 -14.39 -26.40 -13.75
N GLN A 94 -13.12 -26.65 -14.07
CA GLN A 94 -12.01 -25.92 -13.48
C GLN A 94 -12.03 -24.44 -13.88
N GLU A 95 -12.34 -24.12 -15.14
CA GLU A 95 -12.46 -22.74 -15.60
C GLU A 95 -13.61 -22.00 -14.89
N GLU A 96 -14.77 -22.65 -14.74
CA GLU A 96 -15.89 -22.08 -13.97
C GLU A 96 -15.54 -21.86 -12.50
N ALA A 97 -14.87 -22.82 -11.86
CA ALA A 97 -14.42 -22.69 -10.47
C ALA A 97 -13.45 -21.51 -10.31
N ASN A 98 -12.47 -21.39 -11.22
CA ASN A 98 -11.53 -20.28 -11.24
C ASN A 98 -12.24 -18.92 -11.45
N LEU A 99 -13.27 -18.88 -12.31
CA LEU A 99 -14.07 -17.66 -12.52
C LEU A 99 -14.85 -17.26 -11.26
N ARG A 100 -15.44 -18.22 -10.55
CA ARG A 100 -16.12 -17.97 -9.27
C ARG A 100 -15.16 -17.42 -8.22
N GLU A 101 -14.00 -18.05 -8.06
CA GLU A 101 -12.96 -17.58 -7.13
C GLU A 101 -12.48 -16.16 -7.49
N ARG A 102 -12.27 -15.88 -8.78
CA ARG A 102 -11.89 -14.53 -9.23
C ARG A 102 -12.97 -13.49 -8.95
N LEU A 103 -14.25 -13.84 -9.06
CA LEU A 103 -15.35 -12.95 -8.71
C LEU A 103 -15.41 -12.72 -7.20
N GLU A 104 -15.24 -13.75 -6.39
CA GLU A 104 -15.19 -13.64 -4.92
C GLU A 104 -14.02 -12.76 -4.45
N LEU A 105 -12.83 -12.97 -5.00
CA LEU A 105 -11.67 -12.11 -4.77
C LEU A 105 -11.91 -10.68 -5.24
N GLY A 106 -12.58 -10.49 -6.38
CA GLY A 106 -12.99 -9.18 -6.88
C GLY A 106 -13.89 -8.44 -5.88
N CYS A 107 -14.92 -9.12 -5.38
CA CYS A 107 -15.81 -8.58 -4.35
C CYS A 107 -15.04 -8.24 -3.06
N ALA A 108 -14.15 -9.10 -2.60
CA ALA A 108 -13.33 -8.85 -1.41
C ALA A 108 -12.41 -7.63 -1.58
N ILE A 109 -11.80 -7.49 -2.76
CA ILE A 109 -10.98 -6.32 -3.10
C ILE A 109 -11.83 -5.05 -3.11
N GLU A 110 -13.03 -5.07 -3.69
CA GLU A 110 -13.94 -3.92 -3.69
C GLU A 110 -14.35 -3.50 -2.26
N VAL A 111 -14.70 -4.46 -1.40
CA VAL A 111 -15.00 -4.20 0.01
C VAL A 111 -13.79 -3.60 0.73
N SER A 112 -12.60 -4.16 0.54
CA SER A 112 -11.37 -3.64 1.15
C SER A 112 -11.06 -2.22 0.66
N ARG A 113 -11.28 -1.93 -0.62
CA ARG A 113 -11.08 -0.61 -1.23
C ARG A 113 -12.07 0.41 -0.67
N ALA A 114 -13.33 0.03 -0.49
CA ALA A 114 -14.33 0.87 0.15
C ALA A 114 -13.91 1.20 1.60
N ARG A 115 -13.47 0.19 2.36
CA ARG A 115 -12.98 0.39 3.74
C ARG A 115 -11.77 1.30 3.82
N VAL A 116 -10.81 1.16 2.91
CA VAL A 116 -9.65 2.06 2.81
C VAL A 116 -10.09 3.48 2.50
N SER A 117 -11.08 3.66 1.62
CA SER A 117 -11.60 4.99 1.28
C SER A 117 -12.26 5.66 2.48
N GLU A 118 -13.06 4.92 3.26
CA GLU A 118 -13.64 5.42 4.54
C GLU A 118 -12.54 5.87 5.52
N LEU A 119 -11.50 5.04 5.71
CA LEU A 119 -10.40 5.36 6.63
C LEU A 119 -9.61 6.60 6.17
N LEU A 120 -9.44 6.80 4.86
CA LEU A 120 -8.81 8.00 4.31
C LEU A 120 -9.67 9.25 4.53
N GLU A 121 -11.00 9.15 4.39
CA GLU A 121 -11.89 10.25 4.72
C GLU A 121 -11.87 10.60 6.21
N GLU A 122 -11.86 9.58 7.09
CA GLU A 122 -11.72 9.80 8.54
C GLU A 122 -10.37 10.43 8.90
N ARG A 123 -9.28 10.01 8.26
CA ARG A 123 -7.96 10.64 8.42
C ARG A 123 -8.00 12.10 7.98
N SER A 124 -8.56 12.40 6.81
CA SER A 124 -8.69 13.78 6.31
C SER A 124 -9.49 14.67 7.26
N LYS A 125 -10.59 14.16 7.83
CA LYS A 125 -11.37 14.86 8.87
C LYS A 125 -10.54 15.12 10.13
N ARG A 126 -9.75 14.14 10.59
CA ARG A 126 -8.85 14.30 11.74
C ARG A 126 -7.74 15.32 11.47
N ASP A 127 -7.11 15.26 10.30
CA ASP A 127 -6.05 16.19 9.90
C ASP A 127 -6.59 17.63 9.83
N GLY A 128 -7.81 17.82 9.30
CA GLY A 128 -8.51 19.11 9.32
C GLY A 128 -8.79 19.62 10.74
N ALA A 129 -9.21 18.75 11.66
CA ALA A 129 -9.43 19.12 13.07
C ALA A 129 -8.11 19.49 13.77
N LEU A 130 -7.03 18.74 13.54
CA LEU A 130 -5.70 19.04 14.08
C LEU A 130 -5.16 20.38 13.57
N SER A 131 -5.38 20.69 12.29
CA SER A 131 -5.03 22.01 11.72
C SER A 131 -5.76 23.14 12.43
N GLY A 132 -7.08 23.01 12.67
CA GLY A 132 -7.85 24.02 13.38
C GLY A 132 -7.42 24.21 14.85
N ILE A 133 -7.00 23.12 15.51
CA ILE A 133 -6.42 23.18 16.86
C ILE A 133 -5.08 23.91 16.83
N LEU A 134 -4.21 23.60 15.86
CA LEU A 134 -2.91 24.26 15.70
C LEU A 134 -3.08 25.77 15.48
N ASP A 135 -3.99 26.20 14.61
CA ASP A 135 -4.31 27.61 14.40
C ASP A 135 -4.77 28.29 15.69
N SER A 136 -5.59 27.61 16.49
CA SER A 136 -6.07 28.11 17.79
C SER A 136 -4.93 28.27 18.80
N ILE A 137 -3.99 27.31 18.83
CA ILE A 137 -2.79 27.36 19.69
C ILE A 137 -1.89 28.52 19.28
N LEU A 138 -1.65 28.70 17.97
CA LEU A 138 -0.83 29.80 17.45
C LEU A 138 -1.44 31.16 17.82
N MET A 139 -2.76 31.31 17.65
CA MET A 139 -3.48 32.52 18.04
C MET A 139 -3.41 32.77 19.56
N ALA A 140 -3.52 31.72 20.38
CA ALA A 140 -3.41 31.84 21.83
C ALA A 140 -1.98 32.20 22.28
N LYS A 141 -0.95 31.61 21.65
CA LYS A 141 0.47 31.94 21.87
C LYS A 141 0.75 33.40 21.52
N GLU A 142 0.23 33.90 20.40
CA GLU A 142 0.37 35.32 20.03
C GLU A 142 -0.37 36.25 21.01
N CYS A 143 -1.55 35.86 21.50
CA CYS A 143 -2.23 36.58 22.57
C CYS A 143 -1.39 36.64 23.85
N LEU A 144 -0.82 35.52 24.29
CA LEU A 144 0.07 35.46 25.45
C LEU A 144 1.32 36.32 25.25
N LYS A 145 1.94 36.31 24.06
CA LYS A 145 3.07 37.17 23.71
C LYS A 145 2.70 38.65 23.87
N ARG A 146 1.56 39.08 23.32
CA ARG A 146 1.06 40.46 23.45
C ARG A 146 0.70 40.87 24.88
N ILE A 147 0.26 39.93 25.72
CA ILE A 147 0.00 40.18 27.15
C ILE A 147 1.32 40.33 27.90
N GLY A 148 2.26 39.42 27.66
CA GLY A 148 3.60 39.45 28.24
C GLY A 148 4.36 40.72 27.91
N GLU A 149 4.34 41.18 26.66
CA GLU A 149 4.96 42.43 26.22
C GLU A 149 4.33 43.68 26.86
N ARG A 150 3.07 43.63 27.31
CA ARG A 150 2.43 44.74 28.03
C ARG A 150 2.82 44.79 29.50
N ILE A 151 3.09 43.64 30.11
CA ILE A 151 3.46 43.52 31.53
C ILE A 151 4.96 43.76 31.71
N CYS A 152 5.78 43.28 30.76
CA CYS A 152 7.23 43.41 30.79
C CYS A 152 7.70 44.64 30.01
N GLU A 153 8.46 45.54 30.65
CA GLU A 153 9.16 46.64 29.95
C GLU A 153 10.25 46.15 28.98
N LYS A 154 10.64 44.87 29.05
CA LYS A 154 11.59 44.22 28.15
C LYS A 154 10.86 43.22 27.26
N LYS A 155 11.24 43.15 25.97
CA LYS A 155 10.77 42.09 25.05
C LYS A 155 11.03 40.71 25.67
N LEU A 156 10.02 39.85 25.65
CA LEU A 156 10.19 38.44 26.03
C LEU A 156 11.18 37.78 25.09
N GLU A 157 12.12 37.01 25.65
CA GLU A 157 13.06 36.20 24.87
C GLU A 157 12.26 35.26 23.95
N GLU A 158 12.50 35.40 22.65
CA GLU A 158 11.99 34.44 21.68
C GLU A 158 12.69 33.11 21.92
N SER A 159 11.90 32.10 22.31
CA SER A 159 12.34 30.71 22.23
C SER A 159 12.93 30.48 20.85
N PRO A 160 14.10 29.81 20.73
CA PRO A 160 14.61 29.42 19.43
C PRO A 160 13.51 28.64 18.71
N GLU A 161 13.16 29.09 17.51
CA GLU A 161 12.34 28.32 16.59
C GLU A 161 13.13 27.07 16.23
N GLU A 162 12.95 26.00 17.00
CA GLU A 162 13.31 24.66 16.56
C GLU A 162 12.45 24.37 15.34
N LYS A 163 12.99 24.66 14.15
CA LYS A 163 12.45 24.22 12.88
C LYS A 163 12.53 22.70 12.85
N SER A 164 11.53 22.06 13.43
CA SER A 164 11.39 20.62 13.36
C SER A 164 10.97 20.25 11.95
N ASN A 165 11.79 19.45 11.27
CA ASN A 165 11.46 18.77 10.02
C ASN A 165 10.46 17.62 10.30
N LEU A 166 9.35 17.95 10.97
CA LEU A 166 8.34 16.99 11.39
C LEU A 166 7.21 16.99 10.39
N GLU A 167 7.01 15.82 9.78
CA GLU A 167 5.98 15.58 8.77
C GLU A 167 4.64 15.19 9.42
N ASP A 168 4.64 14.81 10.71
CA ASP A 168 3.44 14.48 11.48
C ASP A 168 2.81 15.73 12.11
N ALA A 169 1.60 16.07 11.65
CA ALA A 169 0.80 17.19 12.14
C ALA A 169 0.51 17.12 13.64
N LEU A 170 0.39 15.91 14.21
CA LEU A 170 0.17 15.73 15.64
C LEU A 170 1.42 16.16 16.44
N GLU A 171 2.60 15.81 15.96
CA GLU A 171 3.86 16.11 16.65
C GLU A 171 4.17 17.61 16.63
N VAL A 172 3.90 18.28 15.49
CA VAL A 172 3.97 19.74 15.37
C VAL A 172 3.00 20.41 16.35
N SER A 173 1.75 19.96 16.43
CA SER A 173 0.75 20.50 17.36
C SER A 173 1.15 20.31 18.83
N MET A 174 1.73 19.17 19.18
CA MET A 174 2.23 18.91 20.53
C MET A 174 3.42 19.82 20.90
N LEU A 175 4.37 20.02 19.99
CA LEU A 175 5.51 20.91 20.22
C LEU A 175 5.04 22.36 20.43
N GLU A 176 4.11 22.82 19.60
CA GLU A 176 3.59 24.18 19.70
C GLU A 176 2.77 24.38 20.98
N THR A 177 1.99 23.37 21.41
CA THR A 177 1.31 23.36 22.71
C THR A 177 2.30 23.48 23.87
N LYS A 178 3.41 22.73 23.84
CA LYS A 178 4.47 22.82 24.85
C LYS A 178 5.13 24.20 24.86
N SER A 179 5.36 24.79 23.69
CA SER A 179 5.90 26.15 23.55
C SER A 179 4.95 27.18 24.15
N MET A 180 3.66 27.09 23.84
CA MET A 180 2.62 27.96 24.40
C MET A 180 2.53 27.85 25.93
N LEU A 181 2.60 26.63 26.49
CA LEU A 181 2.56 26.42 27.94
C LEU A 181 3.78 27.04 28.65
N LYS A 182 4.98 26.88 28.08
CA LYS A 182 6.20 27.54 28.60
C LYS A 182 6.09 29.07 28.55
N LEU A 183 5.53 29.62 27.47
CA LEU A 183 5.29 31.05 27.37
C LEU A 183 4.25 31.50 28.41
N GLY A 184 3.16 30.75 28.58
CA GLY A 184 2.12 31.02 29.56
C GLY A 184 2.64 31.09 30.99
N THR A 185 3.43 30.10 31.41
CA THR A 185 4.05 30.08 32.76
C THR A 185 5.03 31.23 32.98
N THR A 186 5.74 31.65 31.94
CA THR A 186 6.63 32.82 31.99
C THR A 186 5.83 34.12 32.16
N VAL A 187 4.75 34.29 31.39
CA VAL A 187 3.86 35.46 31.46
C VAL A 187 3.15 35.52 32.82
N GLU A 188 2.69 34.38 33.35
CA GLU A 188 2.06 34.29 34.67
C GLU A 188 3.02 34.72 35.78
N SER A 189 4.25 34.20 35.77
CA SER A 189 5.28 34.57 36.75
C SER A 189 5.55 36.09 36.73
N LYS A 190 5.64 36.68 35.52
CA LYS A 190 5.85 38.12 35.35
C LYS A 190 4.65 38.97 35.78
N PHE A 191 3.43 38.47 35.56
CA PHE A 191 2.21 39.11 36.04
C PHE A 191 2.17 39.15 37.57
N LEU A 192 2.54 38.06 38.25
CA LEU A 192 2.62 38.01 39.72
C LEU A 192 3.65 39.00 40.28
N GLU A 193 4.83 39.11 39.65
CA GLU A 193 5.85 40.12 40.01
C GLU A 193 5.29 41.55 39.87
N TYR A 194 4.59 41.84 38.77
CA TYR A 194 3.97 43.14 38.52
C TYR A 194 2.86 43.47 39.54
N GLU A 195 1.99 42.51 39.85
CA GLU A 195 0.93 42.67 40.85
C GLU A 195 1.53 42.93 42.24
N GLU A 196 2.63 42.27 42.59
CA GLU A 196 3.35 42.54 43.82
C GLU A 196 3.97 43.93 43.87
N LYS A 197 4.52 44.43 42.76
CA LYS A 197 5.02 45.80 42.66
C LYS A 197 3.90 46.81 42.92
N ILE A 198 2.75 46.66 42.27
CA ILE A 198 1.56 47.52 42.50
C ILE A 198 1.12 47.46 43.97
N ARG A 199 1.10 46.28 44.58
CA ARG A 199 0.70 46.11 45.98
C ARG A 199 1.64 46.82 46.94
N LYS A 200 2.95 46.75 46.68
CA LYS A 200 3.98 47.49 47.45
C LYS A 200 3.79 49.00 47.30
N GLU A 201 3.69 49.49 46.07
CA GLU A 201 3.45 50.92 45.79
C GLU A 201 2.17 51.43 46.45
N LYS A 202 1.07 50.66 46.40
CA LYS A 202 -0.18 51.01 47.07
C LYS A 202 -0.03 51.06 48.60
N LYS A 203 0.74 50.14 49.19
CA LYS A 203 1.02 50.14 50.64
C LYS A 203 1.87 51.35 51.03
N ASP A 204 2.89 51.67 50.24
CA ASP A 204 3.78 52.81 50.49
C ASP A 204 3.03 54.15 50.35
N LEU A 205 2.20 54.31 49.32
CA LEU A 205 1.30 55.45 49.17
C LEU A 205 0.29 55.54 50.32
N GLY A 206 -0.27 54.40 50.75
CA GLY A 206 -1.16 54.34 51.92
C GLY A 206 -0.47 54.82 53.21
N ASN A 207 0.74 54.33 53.47
CA ASN A 207 1.55 54.77 54.61
C ASN A 207 1.87 56.27 54.53
N SER A 208 2.22 56.77 53.34
CA SER A 208 2.47 58.20 53.11
C SER A 208 1.23 59.04 53.37
N ILE A 209 0.04 58.59 52.96
CA ILE A 209 -1.22 59.30 53.24
C ILE A 209 -1.49 59.32 54.74
N VAL A 210 -1.32 58.19 55.45
CA VAL A 210 -1.52 58.13 56.91
C VAL A 210 -0.57 59.11 57.61
N SER A 211 0.72 59.10 57.27
CA SER A 211 1.71 60.02 57.81
C SER A 211 1.34 61.49 57.55
N LEU A 212 0.91 61.84 56.33
CA LEU A 212 0.44 63.19 56.01
C LEU A 212 -0.83 63.58 56.76
N THR A 213 -1.74 62.64 57.03
CA THR A 213 -2.94 62.91 57.84
C THR A 213 -2.62 63.12 59.31
N GLU A 214 -1.64 62.40 59.85
CA GLU A 214 -1.12 62.61 61.20
C GLU A 214 -0.42 63.96 61.33
N GLU A 215 0.44 64.32 60.38
CA GLU A 215 1.11 65.64 60.37
C GLU A 215 0.09 66.78 60.25
N ASN A 216 -0.92 66.66 59.38
CA ASN A 216 -1.99 67.67 59.28
C ASN A 216 -2.81 67.77 60.58
N ARG A 217 -3.03 66.64 61.27
CA ARG A 217 -3.68 66.63 62.59
C ARG A 217 -2.82 67.34 63.64
N ASP A 218 -1.51 67.12 63.63
CA ASP A 218 -0.56 67.74 64.56
C ASP A 218 -0.43 69.25 64.29
N ILE A 219 -0.34 69.67 63.03
CA ILE A 219 -0.40 71.08 62.63
C ILE A 219 -1.72 71.70 63.10
N GLY A 220 -2.85 71.01 62.89
CA GLY A 220 -4.16 71.45 63.36
C GLY A 220 -4.23 71.61 64.88
N ASN A 221 -3.60 70.72 65.64
CA ASN A 221 -3.47 70.83 67.08
C ASN A 221 -2.60 72.02 67.49
N LEU A 222 -1.45 72.22 66.82
CA LEU A 222 -0.55 73.35 67.05
C LEU A 222 -1.26 74.69 66.81
N LEU A 223 -1.99 74.80 65.70
CA LEU A 223 -2.78 76.00 65.37
C LEU A 223 -3.85 76.28 66.41
N ARG A 224 -4.53 75.24 66.91
CA ARG A 224 -5.53 75.39 67.99
C ARG A 224 -4.87 75.91 69.28
N ILE A 225 -3.72 75.36 69.66
CA ILE A 225 -2.94 75.83 70.82
C ILE A 225 -2.51 77.29 70.64
N ALA A 226 -1.94 77.63 69.48
CA ALA A 226 -1.51 79.00 69.17
C ALA A 226 -2.69 79.99 69.18
N LEU A 227 -3.86 79.60 68.67
CA LEU A 227 -5.08 80.41 68.76
C LEU A 227 -5.55 80.60 70.21
N MET A 228 -5.55 79.55 71.04
CA MET A 228 -5.89 79.67 72.46
C MET A 228 -4.91 80.57 73.22
N GLU A 229 -3.61 80.45 72.95
CA GLU A 229 -2.60 81.33 73.55
C GLU A 229 -2.75 82.78 73.07
N LYS A 230 -3.01 83.00 71.78
CA LYS A 230 -3.32 84.33 71.23
C LYS A 230 -4.55 84.94 71.90
N GLU A 231 -5.66 84.19 72.02
CA GLU A 231 -6.85 84.66 72.72
C GLU A 231 -6.60 84.96 74.20
N ALA A 232 -5.79 84.14 74.87
CA ALA A 232 -5.41 84.38 76.26
C ALA A 232 -4.60 85.68 76.41
N VAL A 233 -3.66 85.94 75.49
CA VAL A 233 -2.90 87.19 75.42
C VAL A 233 -3.83 88.37 75.11
N GLU A 234 -4.71 88.27 74.12
CA GLU A 234 -5.70 89.32 73.81
C GLU A 234 -6.64 89.60 74.99
N LYS A 235 -7.10 88.58 75.71
CA LYS A 235 -7.90 88.74 76.94
C LYS A 235 -7.09 89.41 78.06
N SER A 236 -5.80 89.09 78.19
CA SER A 236 -4.91 89.76 79.15
C SER A 236 -4.66 91.23 78.80
N LEU A 237 -4.55 91.53 77.50
CA LEU A 237 -4.36 92.89 76.96
C LEU A 237 -5.63 93.74 77.11
N ASN A 238 -6.80 93.16 76.84
CA ASN A 238 -8.10 93.83 76.94
C ASN A 238 -8.50 94.17 78.39
N LYS A 239 -7.97 93.46 79.39
CA LYS A 239 -8.13 93.79 80.82
C LYS A 239 -7.38 95.07 81.24
N LEU A 240 -6.42 95.53 80.45
CA LEU A 240 -5.66 96.78 80.65
C LEU A 240 -6.23 97.93 79.82
N ARG A 241 -7.44 98.38 80.17
CA ARG A 241 -8.06 99.59 79.61
C ARG A 241 -7.69 100.82 80.45
N GLY A 242 -6.40 101.20 80.46
CA GLY A 242 -5.92 102.43 81.10
C GLY A 242 -4.39 102.53 81.16
N SER A 243 -3.84 103.70 80.78
CA SER A 243 -2.42 104.11 80.74
C SER A 243 -1.44 103.33 79.84
N ALA A 244 -0.75 104.06 78.96
CA ALA A 244 0.18 103.53 77.94
C ALA A 244 1.46 102.88 78.52
N GLU A 245 1.85 103.23 79.75
CA GLU A 245 3.06 102.71 80.40
C GLU A 245 2.88 101.31 80.97
N GLN A 246 1.70 101.00 81.55
CA GLN A 246 1.38 99.65 82.04
C GLN A 246 1.26 98.62 80.89
N LYS A 247 0.78 99.04 79.72
CA LYS A 247 0.76 98.18 78.51
C LYS A 247 2.16 97.79 78.05
N LYS A 248 3.13 98.71 78.10
CA LYS A 248 4.49 98.47 77.60
C LYS A 248 5.26 97.45 78.43
N GLY A 249 5.12 97.50 79.77
CA GLY A 249 5.77 96.54 80.68
C GLY A 249 5.22 95.12 80.57
N VAL A 250 3.91 94.96 80.37
CA VAL A 250 3.28 93.63 80.22
C VAL A 250 3.55 93.04 78.83
N ILE A 251 3.61 93.85 77.77
CA ILE A 251 4.05 93.38 76.44
C ILE A 251 5.48 92.82 76.51
N LEU A 252 6.37 93.47 77.27
CA LEU A 252 7.73 92.99 77.51
C LEU A 252 7.77 91.68 78.30
N GLN A 253 6.97 91.54 79.37
CA GLN A 253 6.88 90.29 80.14
C GLN A 253 6.23 89.14 79.35
N ILE A 254 5.24 89.42 78.50
CA ILE A 254 4.64 88.42 77.62
C ILE A 254 5.63 88.00 76.55
N ALA A 255 6.41 88.94 75.99
CA ALA A 255 7.50 88.62 75.07
C ALA A 255 8.60 87.79 75.75
N GLU A 256 8.96 88.11 77.00
CA GLU A 256 9.98 87.39 77.78
C GLU A 256 9.53 85.95 78.13
N LYS A 257 8.27 85.76 78.55
CA LYS A 257 7.72 84.42 78.80
C LYS A 257 7.48 83.62 77.51
N GLY A 258 7.11 84.29 76.42
CA GLY A 258 7.04 83.67 75.10
C GLY A 258 8.39 83.15 74.65
N LEU A 259 9.45 83.96 74.80
CA LEU A 259 10.83 83.61 74.41
C LEU A 259 11.43 82.46 75.24
N GLN A 260 11.11 82.40 76.54
CA GLN A 260 11.48 81.27 77.40
C GLN A 260 10.81 79.96 76.99
N LYS A 261 9.55 80.00 76.53
CA LYS A 261 8.77 78.80 76.17
C LYS A 261 9.17 78.21 74.81
N VAL A 262 9.73 79.01 73.90
CA VAL A 262 10.32 78.57 72.62
C VAL A 262 11.85 78.33 72.69
N GLY A 263 12.43 78.27 73.89
CA GLY A 263 13.79 77.74 74.10
C GLY A 263 14.95 78.70 73.80
N PHE A 264 14.72 80.00 73.63
CA PHE A 264 15.80 81.00 73.54
C PHE A 264 16.09 81.61 74.93
N GLY A 265 16.71 80.81 75.80
CA GLY A 265 17.14 81.20 77.15
C GLY A 265 18.60 80.88 77.38
N PHE A 266 19.41 81.92 77.58
CA PHE A 266 20.86 81.89 77.81
C PHE A 266 21.26 80.91 78.93
N MET A 267 22.13 79.95 78.61
CA MET A 267 22.72 79.01 79.57
C MET A 267 23.71 79.75 80.50
N MET A 268 23.34 79.92 81.77
CA MET A 268 24.30 80.19 82.85
C MET A 268 23.93 79.29 84.02
N GLY A 269 24.85 78.39 84.38
CA GLY A 269 24.60 77.30 85.31
C GLY A 269 24.69 77.65 86.79
N GLY A 270 24.45 76.63 87.61
CA GLY A 270 25.11 76.48 88.91
C GLY A 270 24.21 76.43 90.15
N THR A 271 23.89 75.20 90.58
CA THR A 271 23.97 74.65 91.97
C THR A 271 23.09 75.14 93.14
N GLY A 272 22.52 74.13 93.83
CA GLY A 272 22.11 74.12 95.25
C GLY A 272 20.61 74.42 95.46
N GLY A 273 19.84 73.72 96.27
CA GLY A 273 20.05 72.65 97.25
C GLY A 273 18.73 72.51 98.07
N ASP A 274 18.48 71.29 98.53
CA ASP A 274 17.47 70.75 99.47
C ASP A 274 16.44 71.63 100.21
N SER A 275 15.35 70.93 100.57
CA SER A 275 14.41 71.13 101.70
C SER A 275 13.04 71.66 101.27
N GLN A 276 12.04 70.78 101.13
CA GLN A 276 11.13 70.25 102.16
C GLN A 276 9.99 71.22 102.53
N THR A 277 8.76 70.70 102.40
CA THR A 277 7.56 71.00 103.22
C THR A 277 6.93 72.39 103.03
N ASP A 278 5.62 72.63 103.11
CA ASP A 278 4.43 71.94 103.63
C ASP A 278 3.25 72.28 102.68
N GLN A 279 2.23 71.45 102.44
CA GLN A 279 1.20 71.01 103.38
C GLN A 279 0.55 72.12 104.22
N ILE A 280 -0.65 71.79 104.69
CA ILE A 280 -1.43 72.47 105.72
C ILE A 280 -2.35 73.57 105.18
N THR A 281 -3.64 73.26 105.20
CA THR A 281 -4.48 73.80 106.29
C THR A 281 -5.51 72.73 106.63
N SER A 282 -5.37 72.09 107.80
CA SER A 282 -5.79 72.60 109.13
C SER A 282 -7.26 72.21 109.33
N SER A 283 -7.71 71.57 110.39
CA SER A 283 -7.44 71.66 111.84
C SER A 283 -8.42 70.64 112.46
N ASN A 284 -8.37 70.15 113.69
CA ASN A 284 -7.57 70.42 114.88
C ASN A 284 -7.76 69.21 115.80
N ALA A 285 -6.81 69.06 116.71
CA ALA A 285 -6.75 68.03 117.72
C ALA A 285 -7.83 68.15 118.83
N SER A 286 -7.88 67.07 119.61
CA SER A 286 -7.89 67.09 121.08
C SER A 286 -9.24 66.92 121.81
N MET A 287 -9.42 65.68 122.28
CA MET A 287 -9.72 65.27 123.68
C MET A 287 -11.12 65.53 124.27
N LYS A 288 -11.82 64.39 124.43
CA LYS A 288 -12.58 63.86 125.59
C LYS A 288 -13.89 64.53 126.06
N SER A 289 -14.81 63.61 126.43
CA SER A 289 -16.06 63.75 127.20
C SER A 289 -17.28 64.08 126.34
N ASP A 290 -18.45 63.45 126.44
CA ASP A 290 -18.99 62.35 127.23
C ASP A 290 -20.19 61.76 126.44
N GLY A 291 -20.60 60.55 126.81
CA GLY A 291 -21.70 59.70 126.31
C GLY A 291 -22.74 60.24 125.32
N SER A 292 -22.94 59.50 124.22
CA SER A 292 -24.27 59.03 123.81
C SER A 292 -24.16 58.04 122.64
N GLU A 293 -24.76 56.86 122.82
CA GLU A 293 -25.44 56.03 121.81
C GLU A 293 -24.60 55.25 120.77
N CYS A 294 -24.36 53.98 121.13
CA CYS A 294 -23.78 52.87 120.35
C CYS A 294 -24.60 52.40 119.12
N ASP A 295 -25.42 53.25 118.47
CA ASP A 295 -26.37 52.81 117.43
C ASP A 295 -25.98 53.17 115.98
N GLU A 296 -25.20 54.23 115.71
CA GLU A 296 -24.91 54.68 114.31
C GLU A 296 -23.73 53.97 113.63
N GLU A 297 -22.70 53.56 114.38
CA GLU A 297 -21.56 52.81 113.82
C GLU A 297 -21.98 51.40 113.36
N VAL A 298 -22.90 50.77 114.10
CA VAL A 298 -23.45 49.45 113.77
C VAL A 298 -24.24 49.51 112.46
N ILE A 299 -24.97 50.60 112.20
CA ILE A 299 -25.70 50.81 110.94
C ILE A 299 -24.75 51.02 109.77
N SER A 300 -23.64 51.76 109.95
CA SER A 300 -22.62 51.93 108.89
C SER A 300 -21.88 50.62 108.57
N LEU A 301 -21.51 49.84 109.60
CA LEU A 301 -20.84 48.56 109.43
C LEU A 301 -21.79 47.54 108.77
N THR A 302 -23.07 47.54 109.15
CA THR A 302 -24.08 46.68 108.54
C THR A 302 -24.29 47.04 107.07
N SER A 303 -24.33 48.35 106.73
CA SER A 303 -24.46 48.80 105.34
C SER A 303 -23.25 48.44 104.47
N THR A 304 -22.03 48.52 105.00
CA THR A 304 -20.80 48.14 104.28
C THR A 304 -20.73 46.62 104.06
N VAL A 305 -21.07 45.82 105.08
CA VAL A 305 -21.17 44.36 104.94
C VAL A 305 -22.26 43.97 103.95
N GLU A 306 -23.43 44.61 103.97
CA GLU A 306 -24.51 44.35 103.01
C GLU A 306 -24.07 44.67 101.57
N THR A 307 -23.34 45.78 101.38
CA THR A 307 -22.80 46.19 100.07
C THR A 307 -21.76 45.18 99.58
N ILE A 308 -20.87 44.72 100.45
CA ILE A 308 -19.89 43.66 100.16
C ILE A 308 -20.60 42.35 99.80
N MET A 309 -21.63 41.94 100.55
CA MET A 309 -22.39 40.73 100.27
C MET A 309 -23.14 40.81 98.93
N LYS A 310 -23.74 41.95 98.60
CA LYS A 310 -24.38 42.18 97.29
C LYS A 310 -23.36 42.11 96.16
N ASN A 311 -22.17 42.70 96.35
CA ASN A 311 -21.07 42.62 95.39
C ASN A 311 -20.56 41.19 95.20
N LEU A 312 -20.31 40.45 96.28
CA LEU A 312 -19.90 39.05 96.22
C LEU A 312 -20.95 38.17 95.56
N ARG A 313 -22.24 38.39 95.85
CA ARG A 313 -23.33 37.65 95.17
C ARG A 313 -23.36 37.92 93.67
N ARG A 314 -23.21 39.19 93.27
CA ARG A 314 -23.11 39.59 91.86
C ARG A 314 -21.89 38.95 91.18
N GLU A 315 -20.75 38.93 91.85
CA GLU A 315 -19.53 38.30 91.33
C GLU A 315 -19.68 36.78 91.21
N ILE A 316 -20.28 36.11 92.20
CA ILE A 316 -20.60 34.68 92.13
C ILE A 316 -21.54 34.37 90.96
N THR A 317 -22.56 35.19 90.71
CA THR A 317 -23.45 35.00 89.56
C THR A 317 -22.74 35.23 88.24
N GLU A 318 -21.84 36.22 88.17
CA GLU A 318 -21.07 36.52 86.96
C GLU A 318 -20.05 35.42 86.66
N LEU A 319 -19.31 34.94 87.67
CA LEU A 319 -18.36 33.84 87.52
C LEU A 319 -19.07 32.56 87.04
N ARG A 320 -20.26 32.26 87.56
CA ARG A 320 -21.07 31.13 87.09
C ARG A 320 -21.46 31.28 85.63
N ARG A 321 -21.95 32.46 85.23
CA ARG A 321 -22.26 32.76 83.82
C ARG A 321 -21.03 32.56 82.93
N THR A 322 -19.87 33.09 83.31
CA THR A 322 -18.63 32.93 82.53
C THR A 322 -18.14 31.48 82.49
N LEU A 323 -18.35 30.70 83.55
CA LEU A 323 -18.02 29.28 83.58
C LEU A 323 -18.93 28.49 82.64
N ASP A 324 -20.24 28.77 82.66
CA ASP A 324 -21.20 28.10 81.80
C ASP A 324 -20.98 28.49 80.32
N GLU A 325 -20.61 29.74 80.02
CA GLU A 325 -20.19 30.18 78.69
C GLU A 325 -18.91 29.47 78.22
N SER A 326 -17.90 29.38 79.09
CA SER A 326 -16.67 28.65 78.78
C SER A 326 -16.93 27.17 78.53
N ARG A 327 -17.89 26.56 79.24
CA ARG A 327 -18.31 25.17 79.00
C ARG A 327 -19.00 25.02 77.65
N SER A 328 -19.93 25.92 77.30
CA SER A 328 -20.59 25.88 76.00
C SER A 328 -19.60 26.09 74.85
N ASP A 329 -18.63 26.98 75.01
CA ASP A 329 -17.57 27.20 74.01
C ASP A 329 -16.70 25.95 73.86
N ASN A 330 -16.37 25.28 74.97
CA ASN A 330 -15.58 24.05 74.95
C ASN A 330 -16.36 22.88 74.30
N GLU A 331 -17.65 22.74 74.57
CA GLU A 331 -18.52 21.77 73.88
C GLU A 331 -18.60 22.06 72.38
N HIS A 332 -18.73 23.34 72.00
CA HIS A 332 -18.74 23.74 70.59
C HIS A 332 -17.41 23.39 69.89
N LEU A 333 -16.27 23.73 70.52
CA LEU A 333 -14.95 23.37 70.01
C LEU A 333 -14.78 21.85 69.89
N GLN A 334 -15.27 21.07 70.86
CA GLN A 334 -15.24 19.61 70.78
C GLN A 334 -16.03 19.11 69.56
N THR A 335 -17.24 19.64 69.30
CA THR A 335 -18.00 19.24 68.11
C THR A 335 -17.32 19.63 66.79
N LEU A 336 -16.56 20.74 66.76
CA LEU A 336 -15.77 21.12 65.59
C LEU A 336 -14.59 20.17 65.39
N VAL A 337 -13.90 19.79 66.47
CA VAL A 337 -12.81 18.81 66.44
C VAL A 337 -13.32 17.45 65.97
N ASP A 338 -14.46 16.98 66.48
CA ASP A 338 -15.05 15.70 66.08
C ASP A 338 -15.45 15.71 64.59
N LYS A 339 -16.03 16.81 64.09
CA LYS A 339 -16.32 16.99 62.66
C LYS A 339 -15.06 17.01 61.81
N GLN A 340 -14.01 17.69 62.27
CA GLN A 340 -12.72 17.70 61.58
C GLN A 340 -12.10 16.30 61.55
N ALA A 341 -12.16 15.56 62.65
CA ALA A 341 -11.67 14.19 62.72
C ALA A 341 -12.44 13.27 61.74
N GLN A 342 -13.78 13.37 61.69
CA GLN A 342 -14.59 12.64 60.71
C GLN A 342 -14.19 12.97 59.27
N ASN A 343 -14.10 14.25 58.91
CA ASN A 343 -13.70 14.68 57.57
C ASN A 343 -12.29 14.19 57.19
N LEU A 344 -11.35 14.15 58.14
CA LEU A 344 -10.01 13.61 57.93
C LEU A 344 -10.05 12.10 57.68
N THR A 345 -10.88 11.35 58.42
CA THR A 345 -11.03 9.90 58.19
C THR A 345 -11.67 9.58 56.84
N GLU A 346 -12.69 10.34 56.43
CA GLU A 346 -13.32 10.20 55.11
C GLU A 346 -12.34 10.53 53.98
N SER A 347 -11.59 11.63 54.12
CA SER A 347 -10.55 12.02 53.15
C SER A 347 -9.46 10.95 53.06
N GLN A 348 -9.07 10.34 54.18
CA GLN A 348 -8.07 9.27 54.20
C GLN A 348 -8.56 8.00 53.48
N LEU A 349 -9.84 7.62 53.64
CA LEU A 349 -10.42 6.49 52.91
C LEU A 349 -10.50 6.79 51.41
N TYR A 350 -10.89 8.01 51.05
CA TYR A 350 -10.94 8.43 49.64
C TYR A 350 -9.55 8.40 48.97
N ILE A 351 -8.50 8.84 49.68
CA ILE A 351 -7.13 8.76 49.18
C ILE A 351 -6.72 7.31 48.94
N LYS A 352 -7.05 6.39 49.86
CA LYS A 352 -6.74 4.96 49.70
C LYS A 352 -7.46 4.33 48.49
N ASP A 353 -8.74 4.64 48.28
CA ASP A 353 -9.49 4.16 47.11
C ASP A 353 -8.85 4.66 45.80
N LEU A 354 -8.40 5.92 45.77
CA LEU A 354 -7.67 6.46 44.64
C LEU A 354 -6.32 5.76 44.42
N GLU A 355 -5.57 5.47 45.48
CA GLU A 355 -4.30 4.73 45.41
C GLU A 355 -4.51 3.31 44.85
N GLU A 356 -5.54 2.59 45.34
CA GLU A 356 -5.90 1.26 44.84
C GLU A 356 -6.29 1.30 43.36
N ARG A 357 -7.10 2.29 42.96
CA ARG A 357 -7.48 2.48 41.56
C ARG A 357 -6.29 2.80 40.66
N VAL A 358 -5.36 3.63 41.14
CA VAL A 358 -4.10 3.92 40.41
C VAL A 358 -3.26 2.66 40.27
N ASN A 359 -3.15 1.84 41.32
CA ASN A 359 -2.42 0.58 41.26
C ASN A 359 -3.06 -0.39 40.26
N MET A 360 -4.39 -0.55 40.27
CA MET A 360 -5.11 -1.39 39.32
C MET A 360 -4.92 -0.92 37.87
N LEU A 361 -4.99 0.38 37.63
CA LEU A 361 -4.73 0.95 36.30
C LEU A 361 -3.28 0.74 35.87
N ALA A 362 -2.31 0.86 36.78
CA ALA A 362 -0.90 0.61 36.48
C ALA A 362 -0.67 -0.85 36.04
N HIS A 363 -1.23 -1.82 36.77
CA HIS A 363 -1.15 -3.23 36.38
C HIS A 363 -1.82 -3.49 35.02
N SER A 364 -3.00 -2.92 34.78
CA SER A 364 -3.67 -3.04 33.48
C SER A 364 -2.86 -2.44 32.33
N VAL A 365 -2.17 -1.31 32.55
CA VAL A 365 -1.27 -0.73 31.55
C VAL A 365 -0.06 -1.63 31.30
N GLU A 366 0.51 -2.23 32.34
CA GLU A 366 1.63 -3.17 32.19
C GLU A 366 1.23 -4.42 31.39
N GLU A 367 0.05 -4.99 31.66
CA GLU A 367 -0.52 -6.11 30.91
C GLU A 367 -0.71 -5.75 29.42
N LEU A 368 -1.36 -4.61 29.13
CA LEU A 368 -1.53 -4.14 27.76
C LEU A 368 -0.19 -3.87 27.07
N MET A 369 0.82 -3.37 27.80
CA MET A 369 2.17 -3.20 27.26
C MET A 369 2.83 -4.53 26.90
N THR A 370 2.58 -5.60 27.67
CA THR A 370 3.07 -6.93 27.33
C THR A 370 2.36 -7.50 26.10
N GLU A 371 1.03 -7.39 26.02
CA GLU A 371 0.25 -7.81 24.85
C GLU A 371 0.67 -7.07 23.57
N ILE A 372 0.92 -5.76 23.65
CA ILE A 372 1.41 -4.96 22.52
C ILE A 372 2.79 -5.47 22.04
N LYS A 373 3.68 -5.87 22.95
CA LYS A 373 4.99 -6.43 22.58
C LYS A 373 4.84 -7.78 21.89
N GLU A 374 4.04 -8.68 22.44
CA GLU A 374 3.78 -10.00 21.85
C GLU A 374 3.13 -9.89 20.47
N ALA A 375 2.15 -9.02 20.31
CA ALA A 375 1.54 -8.71 19.02
C ALA A 375 2.54 -8.10 18.03
N GLY A 376 3.44 -7.23 18.50
CA GLY A 376 4.51 -6.66 17.69
C GLY A 376 5.49 -7.72 17.17
N GLU A 377 5.88 -8.68 18.02
CA GLU A 377 6.71 -9.83 17.64
C GLU A 377 6.00 -10.76 16.65
N GLU A 378 4.69 -10.97 16.82
CA GLU A 378 3.89 -11.72 15.87
C GLU A 378 3.82 -11.03 14.50
N VAL A 379 3.56 -9.73 14.47
CA VAL A 379 3.58 -8.94 13.22
C VAL A 379 4.96 -9.02 12.54
N ALA A 380 6.06 -9.00 13.30
CA ALA A 380 7.40 -9.19 12.76
C ALA A 380 7.58 -10.58 12.13
N ARG A 381 7.13 -11.64 12.81
CA ARG A 381 7.16 -13.02 12.28
C ARG A 381 6.35 -13.18 10.99
N TRP A 382 5.13 -12.63 10.95
CA TRP A 382 4.29 -12.67 9.75
C TRP A 382 4.91 -11.88 8.59
N ARG A 383 5.53 -10.73 8.88
CA ARG A 383 6.26 -9.94 7.86
C ARG A 383 7.40 -10.74 7.25
N GLU A 384 8.26 -11.35 8.08
CA GLU A 384 9.38 -12.17 7.61
C GLU A 384 8.90 -13.36 6.76
N ALA A 385 7.81 -14.02 7.17
CA ALA A 385 7.21 -15.10 6.39
C ALA A 385 6.72 -14.62 5.01
N CYS A 386 6.02 -13.49 4.95
CA CYS A 386 5.58 -12.90 3.68
C CYS A 386 6.76 -12.48 2.80
N GLU A 387 7.83 -11.93 3.36
CA GLU A 387 9.04 -11.57 2.61
C GLU A 387 9.69 -12.81 1.97
N LEU A 388 9.81 -13.90 2.72
CA LEU A 388 10.33 -15.18 2.20
C LEU A 388 9.43 -15.78 1.10
N GLU A 389 8.10 -15.71 1.26
CA GLU A 389 7.17 -16.17 0.22
C GLU A 389 7.29 -15.32 -1.06
N VAL A 390 7.45 -14.01 -0.93
CA VAL A 390 7.68 -13.12 -2.07
C VAL A 390 9.01 -13.43 -2.76
N GLU A 391 10.08 -13.68 -2.00
CA GLU A 391 11.38 -14.08 -2.55
C GLU A 391 11.31 -15.43 -3.27
N ALA A 392 10.65 -16.42 -2.68
CA ALA A 392 10.40 -17.71 -3.31
C ALA A 392 9.56 -17.56 -4.59
N GLY A 393 8.53 -16.72 -4.56
CA GLY A 393 7.70 -16.40 -5.71
C GLY A 393 8.50 -15.75 -6.85
N LYS A 394 9.38 -14.79 -6.54
CA LYS A 394 10.29 -14.18 -7.52
C LYS A 394 11.22 -15.21 -8.15
N ALA A 395 11.84 -16.07 -7.35
CA ALA A 395 12.74 -17.12 -7.85
C ALA A 395 12.00 -18.09 -8.79
N ALA A 396 10.78 -18.48 -8.45
CA ALA A 396 9.96 -19.34 -9.30
C ALA A 396 9.55 -18.67 -10.63
N ILE A 397 9.25 -17.37 -10.60
CA ILE A 397 8.98 -16.60 -11.83
C ILE A 397 10.22 -16.55 -12.71
N GLU A 398 11.40 -16.26 -12.15
CA GLU A 398 12.65 -16.24 -12.92
C GLU A 398 12.99 -17.60 -13.56
N GLU A 399 12.70 -18.71 -12.88
CA GLU A 399 12.85 -20.05 -13.44
C GLU A 399 11.88 -20.29 -14.60
N ARG A 400 10.61 -19.94 -14.43
CA ARG A 400 9.58 -20.04 -15.48
C ARG A 400 9.91 -19.16 -16.69
N GLU A 401 10.46 -17.98 -16.48
CA GLU A 401 10.90 -17.11 -17.58
C GLU A 401 12.05 -17.72 -18.38
N LYS A 402 13.00 -18.40 -17.71
CA LYS A 402 14.07 -19.15 -18.39
C LYS A 402 13.50 -20.32 -19.20
N GLU A 403 12.56 -21.09 -18.66
CA GLU A 403 11.88 -22.17 -19.37
C GLU A 403 11.14 -21.64 -20.62
N VAL A 404 10.37 -20.57 -20.46
CA VAL A 404 9.66 -19.91 -21.57
C VAL A 404 10.64 -19.42 -22.63
N HIS A 405 11.80 -18.89 -22.24
CA HIS A 405 12.83 -18.47 -23.18
C HIS A 405 13.37 -19.66 -23.98
N LEU A 406 13.73 -20.77 -23.32
CA LEU A 406 14.22 -21.99 -23.98
C LEU A 406 13.18 -22.57 -24.94
N LEU A 407 11.92 -22.70 -24.50
CA LEU A 407 10.82 -23.19 -25.32
C LEU A 407 10.57 -22.29 -26.54
N ARG A 408 10.72 -20.96 -26.41
CA ARG A 408 10.63 -20.03 -27.54
C ARG A 408 11.76 -20.27 -28.54
N GLU A 409 12.98 -20.47 -28.08
CA GLU A 409 14.10 -20.79 -28.97
C GLU A 409 13.89 -22.12 -29.70
N GLU A 410 13.42 -23.16 -29.01
CA GLU A 410 13.09 -24.46 -29.61
C GLU A 410 11.96 -24.35 -30.63
N LEU A 411 10.93 -23.56 -30.33
CA LEU A 411 9.86 -23.24 -31.26
C LEU A 411 10.39 -22.56 -32.53
N GLU A 412 11.29 -21.59 -32.40
CA GLU A 412 11.88 -20.91 -33.56
C GLU A 412 12.79 -21.83 -34.38
N ARG A 413 13.55 -22.74 -33.73
CA ARG A 413 14.35 -23.77 -34.42
C ARG A 413 13.44 -24.72 -35.23
N THR A 414 12.40 -25.25 -34.61
CA THR A 414 11.47 -26.18 -35.28
C THR A 414 10.68 -25.50 -36.41
N LYS A 415 10.29 -24.22 -36.24
CA LYS A 415 9.72 -23.42 -37.33
C LYS A 415 10.69 -23.25 -38.49
N ALA A 416 11.96 -22.98 -38.22
CA ALA A 416 12.98 -22.85 -39.27
C ALA A 416 13.19 -24.16 -40.04
N GLU A 417 13.25 -25.29 -39.33
CA GLU A 417 13.34 -26.62 -39.92
C GLU A 417 12.11 -26.98 -40.76
N LEU A 418 10.90 -26.69 -40.26
CA LEU A 418 9.66 -26.90 -40.99
C LEU A 418 9.63 -26.05 -42.28
N ASN A 419 10.04 -24.78 -42.22
CA ASN A 419 10.14 -23.92 -43.39
C ASN A 419 11.14 -24.47 -44.42
N ALA A 420 12.29 -24.98 -43.98
CA ALA A 420 13.27 -25.60 -44.86
C ALA A 420 12.71 -26.88 -45.53
N ALA A 421 12.01 -27.73 -44.76
CA ALA A 421 11.35 -28.92 -45.28
C ALA A 421 10.24 -28.59 -46.29
N ASN A 422 9.42 -27.58 -46.00
CA ASN A 422 8.38 -27.10 -46.91
C ASN A 422 8.96 -26.56 -48.23
N ASN A 423 10.06 -25.80 -48.16
CA ASN A 423 10.77 -25.33 -49.35
C ASN A 423 11.33 -26.50 -50.18
N LYS A 424 11.89 -27.53 -49.52
CA LYS A 424 12.37 -28.75 -50.20
C LYS A 424 11.22 -29.51 -50.86
N LEU A 425 10.07 -29.61 -50.20
CA LEU A 425 8.87 -30.24 -50.74
C LEU A 425 8.39 -29.51 -52.00
N LYS A 426 8.27 -28.17 -51.96
CA LYS A 426 7.92 -27.35 -53.12
C LYS A 426 8.89 -27.52 -54.29
N LEU A 427 10.18 -27.68 -54.03
CA LEU A 427 11.17 -27.96 -55.08
C LEU A 427 10.96 -29.35 -55.69
N LYS A 428 10.68 -30.37 -54.86
CA LYS A 428 10.37 -31.72 -55.34
C LYS A 428 9.07 -31.76 -56.15
N GLU A 429 8.03 -31.04 -55.73
CA GLU A 429 6.78 -30.91 -56.49
C GLU A 429 7.01 -30.29 -57.87
N LYS A 430 7.78 -29.20 -57.93
CA LYS A 430 8.16 -28.58 -59.22
C LYS A 430 8.97 -29.54 -60.09
N LEU A 431 9.92 -30.26 -59.51
CA LEU A 431 10.73 -31.24 -60.24
C LEU A 431 9.84 -32.38 -60.78
N ALA A 432 8.95 -32.92 -59.96
CA ALA A 432 7.98 -33.94 -60.39
C ALA A 432 7.07 -33.43 -61.52
N ALA A 433 6.55 -32.20 -61.41
CA ALA A 433 5.76 -31.58 -62.46
C ALA A 433 6.55 -31.44 -63.78
N THR A 434 7.81 -31.02 -63.72
CA THR A 434 8.66 -30.93 -64.92
C THR A 434 9.00 -32.30 -65.50
N ALA A 435 9.21 -33.32 -64.66
CA ALA A 435 9.48 -34.68 -65.11
C ALA A 435 8.25 -35.29 -65.79
N MET A 436 7.05 -35.10 -65.22
CA MET A 436 5.78 -35.50 -65.84
C MET A 436 5.56 -34.79 -67.18
N ALA A 437 5.82 -33.49 -67.26
CA ALA A 437 5.71 -32.75 -68.54
C ALA A 437 6.72 -33.24 -69.59
N ALA A 438 7.97 -33.53 -69.19
CA ALA A 438 8.99 -34.09 -70.06
C ALA A 438 8.63 -35.51 -70.55
N GLN A 439 8.10 -36.35 -69.65
CA GLN A 439 7.59 -37.67 -70.01
C GLN A 439 6.44 -37.58 -71.01
N ALA A 440 5.44 -36.73 -70.75
CA ALA A 440 4.33 -36.52 -71.68
C ALA A 440 4.82 -36.04 -73.06
N ALA A 441 5.80 -35.14 -73.12
CA ALA A 441 6.41 -34.72 -74.37
C ALA A 441 7.15 -35.88 -75.08
N ALA A 442 7.89 -36.71 -74.34
CA ALA A 442 8.57 -37.88 -74.89
C ALA A 442 7.57 -38.91 -75.45
N GLU A 443 6.49 -39.20 -74.74
CA GLU A 443 5.42 -40.10 -75.21
C GLU A 443 4.76 -39.59 -76.50
N VAL A 444 4.52 -38.28 -76.61
CA VAL A 444 4.00 -37.68 -77.87
C VAL A 444 5.00 -37.87 -79.01
N THR A 445 6.31 -37.68 -78.77
CA THR A 445 7.32 -37.90 -79.82
C THR A 445 7.44 -39.37 -80.22
N LEU A 446 7.31 -40.29 -79.27
CA LEU A 446 7.30 -41.74 -79.53
C LEU A 446 6.09 -42.12 -80.39
N ARG A 447 4.88 -41.67 -80.03
CA ARG A 447 3.65 -41.90 -80.82
C ARG A 447 3.78 -41.32 -82.24
N LEU A 448 4.44 -40.16 -82.39
CA LEU A 448 4.71 -39.58 -83.71
C LEU A 448 5.72 -40.43 -84.51
N ALA A 449 6.76 -40.96 -83.87
CA ALA A 449 7.70 -41.87 -84.51
C ALA A 449 7.04 -43.18 -84.93
N ASP A 450 6.19 -43.75 -84.07
CA ASP A 450 5.45 -44.99 -84.33
C ASP A 450 4.48 -44.82 -85.51
N SER A 451 3.70 -43.74 -85.54
CA SER A 451 2.81 -43.42 -86.67
C SER A 451 3.57 -43.18 -87.99
N ARG A 452 4.71 -42.48 -87.96
CA ARG A 452 5.60 -42.35 -89.13
C ARG A 452 6.15 -43.70 -89.58
N SER A 453 6.57 -44.54 -88.64
CA SER A 453 7.08 -45.88 -88.94
C SER A 453 6.00 -46.77 -89.57
N ALA A 454 4.76 -46.67 -89.11
CA ALA A 454 3.61 -47.37 -89.69
C ALA A 454 3.35 -46.91 -91.13
N GLY A 455 3.29 -45.60 -91.37
CA GLY A 455 3.14 -45.07 -92.73
C GLY A 455 4.30 -45.44 -93.67
N PHE A 456 5.54 -45.55 -93.16
CA PHE A 456 6.66 -46.09 -93.94
C PHE A 456 6.50 -47.58 -94.25
N ARG A 457 6.01 -48.40 -93.31
CA ARG A 457 5.72 -49.82 -93.55
C ARG A 457 4.66 -50.00 -94.64
N GLU A 458 3.53 -49.30 -94.55
CA GLU A 458 2.47 -49.32 -95.57
C GLU A 458 3.01 -48.96 -96.96
N ARG A 459 3.89 -47.94 -97.03
CA ARG A 459 4.50 -47.55 -98.30
C ARG A 459 5.49 -48.57 -98.84
N ILE A 460 6.24 -49.24 -97.97
CA ILE A 460 7.13 -50.35 -98.36
C ILE A 460 6.30 -51.53 -98.86
N GLU A 461 5.23 -51.88 -98.16
CA GLU A 461 4.29 -52.95 -98.57
C GLU A 461 3.68 -52.64 -99.94
N GLU A 462 3.21 -51.42 -100.17
CA GLU A 462 2.67 -51.00 -101.47
C GLU A 462 3.73 -51.03 -102.59
N LEU A 463 4.95 -50.56 -102.32
CA LEU A 463 6.06 -50.66 -103.28
C LEU A 463 6.43 -52.12 -103.56
N THR A 464 6.34 -52.99 -102.54
CA THR A 464 6.60 -54.43 -102.68
C THR A 464 5.51 -55.09 -103.52
N ARG A 465 4.24 -54.75 -103.28
CA ARG A 465 3.10 -55.18 -104.11
C ARG A 465 3.26 -54.72 -105.55
N GLN A 466 3.65 -53.46 -105.78
CA GLN A 466 3.95 -52.95 -107.13
C GLN A 466 5.10 -53.72 -107.80
N LEU A 467 6.16 -54.05 -107.05
CA LEU A 467 7.27 -54.87 -107.56
C LEU A 467 6.82 -56.30 -107.89
N GLU A 468 5.97 -56.91 -107.08
CA GLU A 468 5.38 -58.23 -107.34
C GLU A 468 4.47 -58.20 -108.57
N GLU A 469 3.62 -57.18 -108.72
CA GLU A 469 2.77 -56.98 -109.90
C GLU A 469 3.58 -56.75 -111.17
N GLU A 470 4.66 -55.95 -111.12
CA GLU A 470 5.59 -55.76 -112.23
C GLU A 470 6.42 -57.02 -112.51
N ALA A 471 6.80 -57.78 -111.48
CA ALA A 471 7.46 -59.07 -111.65
C ALA A 471 6.53 -60.08 -112.33
N ASP A 472 5.24 -60.08 -112.01
CA ASP A 472 4.21 -60.92 -112.63
C ASP A 472 3.80 -60.44 -114.02
N ARG A 473 3.71 -59.13 -114.28
CA ARG A 473 3.63 -58.57 -115.64
C ARG A 473 4.83 -58.98 -116.46
N GLY A 474 6.03 -58.83 -115.92
CA GLY A 474 7.26 -59.29 -116.53
C GLY A 474 7.30 -60.80 -116.71
N ARG A 475 6.64 -61.61 -115.86
CA ARG A 475 6.52 -63.06 -116.04
C ARG A 475 5.52 -63.41 -117.15
N ARG A 476 4.43 -62.66 -117.29
CA ARG A 476 3.45 -62.78 -118.40
C ARG A 476 4.02 -62.31 -119.74
N GLU A 477 4.81 -61.23 -119.76
CA GLU A 477 5.52 -60.75 -120.95
C GLU A 477 6.75 -61.60 -121.31
N ARG A 478 7.42 -62.24 -120.32
CA ARG A 478 8.54 -63.17 -120.56
C ARG A 478 8.11 -64.53 -121.13
N SER A 479 6.83 -64.82 -121.26
CA SER A 479 6.35 -66.02 -121.98
C SER A 479 6.62 -65.98 -123.49
N GLY A 480 7.15 -64.87 -124.04
CA GLY A 480 7.48 -64.73 -125.47
C GLY A 480 8.95 -64.44 -125.82
N SER A 481 9.85 -64.17 -124.87
CA SER A 481 11.24 -63.85 -125.25
C SER A 481 12.26 -64.08 -124.13
N ARG A 482 13.12 -65.10 -124.32
CA ARG A 482 14.36 -65.30 -123.57
C ARG A 482 15.35 -64.19 -123.92
N ARG A 483 15.62 -63.26 -122.99
CA ARG A 483 16.91 -62.55 -122.96
C ARG A 483 17.47 -62.40 -121.56
N ARG A 484 18.76 -62.77 -121.48
CA ARG A 484 19.69 -62.68 -120.36
C ARG A 484 19.69 -61.26 -119.78
N VAL A 485 19.45 -61.13 -118.48
CA VAL A 485 19.82 -59.94 -117.72
C VAL A 485 20.96 -60.30 -116.78
N ARG A 486 21.99 -59.46 -116.89
CA ARG A 486 23.31 -59.58 -116.29
C ARG A 486 23.21 -59.34 -114.78
N HIS A 487 23.94 -60.13 -113.99
CA HIS A 487 24.23 -59.76 -112.61
C HIS A 487 24.97 -58.43 -112.60
N ILE A 488 24.30 -57.35 -112.18
CA ILE A 488 24.94 -56.09 -111.82
C ILE A 488 25.08 -56.12 -110.31
N CYS A 489 26.30 -56.43 -109.88
CA CYS A 489 26.78 -56.33 -108.53
C CYS A 489 26.61 -54.89 -108.02
N TRP A 490 25.88 -54.72 -106.92
CA TRP A 490 25.70 -53.42 -106.25
C TRP A 490 26.86 -53.16 -105.29
N PRO A 491 27.63 -52.08 -105.44
CA PRO A 491 28.72 -51.76 -104.52
C PRO A 491 28.17 -51.01 -103.29
N TRP A 492 28.38 -51.59 -102.10
CA TRP A 492 28.25 -50.88 -100.82
C TRP A 492 29.38 -49.84 -100.69
N PRO A 493 29.11 -48.55 -100.52
CA PRO A 493 30.13 -47.62 -100.06
C PRO A 493 30.34 -47.82 -98.56
N ALA A 494 31.57 -48.22 -98.19
CA ALA A 494 32.05 -48.22 -96.82
C ALA A 494 31.86 -46.82 -96.20
N PHE A 495 31.04 -46.71 -95.17
CA PHE A 495 30.95 -45.50 -94.36
C PHE A 495 32.26 -45.31 -93.59
N ARG A 496 33.10 -44.44 -94.13
CA ARG A 496 34.35 -43.98 -93.55
C ARG A 496 34.00 -42.94 -92.48
N VAL A 497 34.15 -43.32 -91.21
CA VAL A 497 34.19 -42.39 -90.08
C VAL A 497 35.50 -41.63 -90.16
N ALA A 498 35.44 -40.29 -90.23
CA ALA A 498 36.57 -39.42 -89.91
C ALA A 498 36.07 -38.02 -89.45
N PRO A 499 36.87 -37.30 -88.64
CA PRO A 499 36.36 -36.35 -87.65
C PRO A 499 36.56 -34.86 -87.98
N SER A 500 35.85 -34.02 -87.22
CA SER A 500 36.27 -32.73 -86.65
C SER A 500 36.07 -31.40 -87.40
N ALA A 501 35.38 -30.51 -86.66
CA ALA A 501 35.64 -29.07 -86.45
C ALA A 501 35.05 -27.98 -87.38
N ARG A 502 34.22 -27.14 -86.71
CA ARG A 502 34.24 -25.64 -86.66
C ARG A 502 33.90 -24.87 -87.97
N ALA A 503 33.19 -23.74 -87.97
CA ALA A 503 32.56 -22.91 -86.94
C ALA A 503 31.71 -21.79 -87.61
N ALA A 504 30.78 -21.22 -86.82
CA ALA A 504 30.28 -19.82 -86.80
C ALA A 504 29.56 -19.28 -88.06
N SER A 505 28.43 -18.57 -87.98
CA SER A 505 27.93 -17.52 -87.06
C SER A 505 26.44 -17.24 -87.44
N GLN A 506 25.53 -16.54 -86.75
CA GLN A 506 25.57 -15.54 -85.69
C GLN A 506 24.10 -15.32 -85.25
N GLY A 507 23.77 -15.42 -83.95
CA GLY A 507 23.34 -14.26 -83.15
C GLY A 507 22.06 -14.62 -82.38
N ARG A 508 21.80 -14.23 -81.15
CA ARG A 508 22.39 -13.40 -80.08
C ARG A 508 21.57 -13.78 -78.81
N VAL A 509 21.92 -13.65 -77.54
CA VAL A 509 23.07 -13.16 -76.77
C VAL A 509 22.74 -13.47 -75.29
N ARG A 510 23.71 -14.04 -74.55
CA ARG A 510 24.07 -13.83 -73.12
C ARG A 510 22.96 -14.00 -72.03
N SER A 511 23.18 -14.68 -70.90
CA SER A 511 24.37 -14.63 -70.04
C SER A 511 24.32 -15.68 -68.91
N ARG A 512 25.45 -16.37 -68.72
CA ARG A 512 26.17 -16.62 -67.44
C ARG A 512 25.67 -17.65 -66.39
N ARG A 513 26.62 -18.57 -66.13
CA ARG A 513 26.99 -19.28 -64.88
C ARG A 513 26.02 -20.36 -64.42
N MET A 514 26.42 -21.50 -63.84
CA MET A 514 27.65 -22.25 -63.57
C MET A 514 27.10 -23.58 -63.03
N LEU A 515 27.69 -24.72 -63.35
CA LEU A 515 27.65 -25.89 -62.47
C LEU A 515 29.09 -26.33 -62.24
N PRO A 516 29.58 -26.23 -61.00
CA PRO A 516 30.79 -26.91 -60.56
C PRO A 516 30.48 -28.37 -60.17
N GLU A 517 31.38 -29.24 -60.59
CA GLU A 517 31.63 -30.57 -60.04
C GLU A 517 31.88 -30.46 -58.53
N MET A 518 31.29 -31.37 -57.75
CA MET A 518 31.66 -31.60 -56.35
C MET A 518 32.61 -32.79 -56.30
N GLU A 519 33.91 -32.53 -56.28
CA GLU A 519 34.87 -33.39 -55.59
C GLU A 519 35.92 -32.54 -54.84
N ALA A 520 36.26 -33.04 -53.65
CA ALA A 520 37.24 -32.58 -52.65
C ALA A 520 36.83 -31.44 -51.71
N LEU A 521 36.64 -31.76 -50.42
CA LEU A 521 37.73 -31.73 -49.44
C LEU A 521 37.26 -32.23 -48.05
N LEU A 522 37.94 -33.26 -47.55
CA LEU A 522 38.09 -33.52 -46.11
C LEU A 522 39.21 -32.64 -45.56
N HIS A 523 39.03 -32.18 -44.31
CA HIS A 523 40.00 -31.78 -43.27
C HIS A 523 39.99 -30.32 -42.80
N PHE A 524 39.41 -30.10 -41.61
CA PHE A 524 40.02 -29.64 -40.33
C PHE A 524 38.92 -29.85 -39.26
N ARG A 525 39.02 -30.76 -38.27
CA ARG A 525 39.80 -30.82 -37.00
C ARG A 525 39.51 -29.67 -36.01
N ILE A 526 38.91 -30.08 -34.88
CA ILE A 526 38.58 -29.40 -33.60
C ILE A 526 37.37 -28.48 -33.63
#